data_AF-A0A1R3WVS1-F1
#
_entry.id   AF-A0A1R3WVS1-F1
#
_cell.length_a   1.000
_cell.length_b   1.000
_cell.length_c   1.000
_cell.angle_alpha   90.00
_cell.angle_beta   90.00
_cell.angle_gamma   90.00
#
_symmetry.space_group_name_H-M   'P 1'
#
loop_
_entity.id
_entity.type
_entity.pdbx_description
1 polymer ?
#
loop_
_entity_poly.entity_id
_entity_poly.type
_entity_poly.pdbx_seq_one_letter_code
_entity_poly.pdbx_strand_id
1 'polypeptide(L)'
;MILLDGKKTSEAIQQEIAAEVADIKANGGKVPHLAAILVGNDGGSVTYVTNKVLACERVGFGSTLVRYEDDVTEEELLSKIQELNESKEVDGFIVQLPLPKHINTQKVLEAVDPKKDVDGFHPANVGRMVAGLTSFLPATPYGILQLIERYGIETSGKHCVVIGRSNIVGSPMSILMAKAAYPGNATVTLCHRNTVDLAYHTRQADIIIAAVGIPGLITADMVKEGAVVIDVGTTRVPDATRKSGYRLRGDVDFDNVAPKCSYITPVPGGVGPLTIAMLLKNTLRAAKKEVYA
;
A
#
# COMPACT_ATOMS: atom_id res chain seq x y z
N MET A 1 10.47 -4.21 22.79
CA MET A 1 10.14 -3.66 21.46
C MET A 1 10.72 -4.56 20.38
N ILE A 2 9.87 -4.99 19.45
CA ILE A 2 10.23 -5.76 18.24
C ILE A 2 10.07 -4.83 17.04
N LEU A 3 11.07 -4.79 16.16
CA LEU A 3 10.98 -4.06 14.92
C LEU A 3 10.19 -4.86 13.89
N LEU A 4 9.12 -4.27 13.37
CA LEU A 4 8.35 -4.81 12.26
C LEU A 4 9.11 -4.56 10.95
N ASP A 5 10.01 -5.48 10.63
CA ASP A 5 10.87 -5.42 9.44
C ASP A 5 10.07 -5.77 8.18
N GLY A 6 9.52 -4.74 7.54
CA GLY A 6 8.76 -4.89 6.31
C GLY A 6 9.63 -5.15 5.08
N LYS A 7 10.94 -4.83 5.11
CA LYS A 7 11.87 -5.22 4.05
C LYS A 7 12.03 -6.73 4.03
N LYS A 8 12.39 -7.34 5.17
CA LYS A 8 12.49 -8.81 5.30
C LYS A 8 11.19 -9.51 4.94
N THR A 9 10.07 -8.94 5.40
CA THR A 9 8.73 -9.49 5.11
C THR A 9 8.40 -9.42 3.61
N SER A 10 8.70 -8.29 2.96
CA SER A 10 8.52 -8.10 1.52
C SER A 10 9.39 -9.05 0.70
N GLU A 11 10.64 -9.28 1.11
CA GLU A 11 11.55 -10.23 0.45
C GLU A 11 11.02 -11.67 0.53
N ALA A 12 10.53 -12.11 1.70
CA ALA A 12 9.93 -13.44 1.86
C ALA A 12 8.70 -13.61 0.95
N ILE A 13 7.80 -12.61 0.92
CA ILE A 13 6.61 -12.65 0.06
C ILE A 13 6.99 -12.69 -1.43
N GLN A 14 7.99 -11.92 -1.85
CA GLN A 14 8.46 -11.95 -3.22
C GLN A 14 9.09 -13.30 -3.60
N GLN A 15 9.77 -13.98 -2.68
CA GLN A 15 10.27 -15.34 -2.90
C GLN A 15 9.13 -16.35 -3.08
N GLU A 16 8.09 -16.25 -2.25
CA GLU A 16 6.88 -17.08 -2.37
C GLU A 16 6.19 -16.87 -3.73
N ILE A 17 6.05 -15.60 -4.16
CA ILE A 17 5.51 -15.25 -5.49
C ILE A 17 6.40 -15.83 -6.60
N ALA A 18 7.71 -15.68 -6.50
CA ALA A 18 8.64 -16.17 -7.52
C ALA A 18 8.56 -17.70 -7.69
N ALA A 19 8.43 -18.43 -6.57
CA ALA A 19 8.22 -19.88 -6.60
C ALA A 19 6.90 -20.24 -7.30
N GLU A 20 5.81 -19.57 -6.93
CA GLU A 20 4.49 -19.79 -7.55
C GLU A 20 4.50 -19.48 -9.07
N VAL A 21 5.21 -18.44 -9.50
CA VAL A 21 5.38 -18.10 -10.92
C VAL A 21 6.21 -19.15 -11.66
N ALA A 22 7.30 -19.63 -11.05
CA ALA A 22 8.11 -20.69 -11.62
C ALA A 22 7.29 -21.95 -11.86
N ASP A 23 6.42 -22.32 -10.90
CA ASP A 23 5.51 -23.45 -11.02
C ASP A 23 4.46 -23.23 -12.13
N ILE A 24 3.86 -22.03 -12.22
CA ILE A 24 2.93 -21.69 -13.30
C ILE A 24 3.62 -21.87 -14.67
N LYS A 25 4.84 -21.35 -14.81
CA LYS A 25 5.60 -21.42 -16.06
C LYS A 25 5.99 -22.87 -16.40
N ALA A 26 6.42 -23.66 -15.42
CA ALA A 26 6.78 -25.07 -15.61
C ALA A 26 5.58 -25.91 -16.08
N ASN A 27 4.37 -25.55 -15.64
CA ASN A 27 3.12 -26.19 -16.04
C ASN A 27 2.53 -25.62 -17.35
N GLY A 28 3.26 -24.78 -18.08
CA GLY A 28 2.82 -24.19 -19.34
C GLY A 28 1.76 -23.08 -19.19
N GLY A 29 1.56 -22.57 -17.98
CA GLY A 29 0.65 -21.46 -17.71
C GLY A 29 1.21 -20.11 -18.18
N LYS A 30 0.31 -19.13 -18.31
CA LYS A 30 0.69 -17.75 -18.64
C LYS A 30 1.42 -17.11 -17.46
N VAL A 31 2.58 -16.52 -17.74
CA VAL A 31 3.32 -15.71 -16.77
C VAL A 31 2.53 -14.42 -16.47
N PRO A 32 2.32 -14.05 -15.19
CA PRO A 32 1.62 -12.82 -14.84
C PRO A 32 2.31 -11.58 -15.41
N HIS A 33 1.52 -10.61 -15.88
CA HIS A 33 2.02 -9.37 -16.45
C HIS A 33 1.45 -8.14 -15.74
N LEU A 34 2.35 -7.28 -15.23
CA LEU A 34 2.01 -5.99 -14.62
C LEU A 34 2.35 -4.83 -15.55
N ALA A 35 1.39 -3.99 -15.91
CA ALA A 35 1.67 -2.72 -16.56
C ALA A 35 1.65 -1.54 -15.57
N ALA A 36 2.40 -0.49 -15.85
CA ALA A 36 2.38 0.76 -15.10
C ALA A 36 2.32 1.94 -16.06
N ILE A 37 1.40 2.88 -15.82
CA ILE A 37 1.38 4.19 -16.47
C ILE A 37 2.00 5.20 -15.51
N LEU A 38 3.02 5.91 -15.97
CA LEU A 38 3.65 7.03 -15.28
C LEU A 38 3.43 8.31 -16.09
N VAL A 39 2.83 9.30 -15.46
CA VAL A 39 2.65 10.64 -16.03
C VAL A 39 3.54 11.60 -15.27
N GLY A 40 4.37 12.34 -16.00
CA GLY A 40 5.26 13.34 -15.44
C GLY A 40 6.57 12.81 -14.89
N ASN A 41 7.34 13.74 -14.32
CA ASN A 41 8.72 13.52 -13.88
C ASN A 41 8.92 13.67 -12.35
N ASP A 42 7.86 13.48 -11.55
CA ASP A 42 8.03 13.47 -10.09
C ASP A 42 9.05 12.39 -9.69
N GLY A 43 10.17 12.80 -9.10
CA GLY A 43 11.26 11.88 -8.76
C GLY A 43 10.87 10.79 -7.77
N GLY A 44 9.79 10.96 -7.00
CA GLY A 44 9.20 9.93 -6.15
C GLY A 44 8.49 8.87 -6.96
N SER A 45 7.59 9.29 -7.83
CA SER A 45 6.87 8.42 -8.76
C SER A 45 7.83 7.65 -9.66
N VAL A 46 8.87 8.28 -10.21
CA VAL A 46 9.88 7.61 -11.05
C VAL A 46 10.60 6.51 -10.27
N THR A 47 11.13 6.82 -9.08
CA THR A 47 11.83 5.83 -8.24
C THR A 47 10.92 4.66 -7.89
N TYR A 48 9.67 4.97 -7.54
CA TYR A 48 8.70 3.97 -7.12
C TYR A 48 8.31 3.03 -8.26
N VAL A 49 8.07 3.55 -9.47
CA VAL A 49 7.78 2.74 -10.66
C VAL A 49 8.98 1.91 -11.09
N THR A 50 10.20 2.46 -11.07
CA THR A 50 11.43 1.69 -11.34
C THR A 50 11.56 0.51 -10.38
N ASN A 51 11.28 0.71 -9.08
CA ASN A 51 11.31 -0.37 -8.10
C ASN A 51 10.25 -1.46 -8.37
N LYS A 52 9.08 -1.09 -8.90
CA LYS A 52 8.03 -2.05 -9.29
C LYS A 52 8.46 -2.89 -10.48
N VAL A 53 9.08 -2.29 -11.51
CA VAL A 53 9.62 -3.02 -12.67
C VAL A 53 10.70 -4.01 -12.22
N LEU A 54 11.65 -3.57 -11.41
CA LEU A 54 12.68 -4.45 -10.85
C LEU A 54 12.10 -5.56 -9.96
N ALA A 55 10.98 -5.30 -9.28
CA ALA A 55 10.28 -6.31 -8.50
C ALA A 55 9.58 -7.35 -9.40
N CYS A 56 8.99 -6.93 -10.52
CA CYS A 56 8.42 -7.84 -11.52
C CYS A 56 9.49 -8.79 -12.07
N GLU A 57 10.65 -8.26 -12.49
CA GLU A 57 11.77 -9.06 -12.97
C GLU A 57 12.24 -10.09 -11.94
N ARG A 58 12.37 -9.67 -10.67
CA ARG A 58 12.79 -10.55 -9.57
C ARG A 58 11.84 -11.72 -9.32
N VAL A 59 10.53 -11.51 -9.49
CA VAL A 59 9.53 -12.57 -9.29
C VAL A 59 9.16 -13.31 -10.57
N GLY A 60 9.80 -12.98 -11.70
CA GLY A 60 9.58 -13.65 -12.98
C GLY A 60 8.33 -13.20 -13.73
N PHE A 61 7.77 -12.02 -13.41
CA PHE A 61 6.64 -11.44 -14.15
C PHE A 61 7.07 -10.79 -15.46
N GLY A 62 6.14 -10.70 -16.41
CA GLY A 62 6.19 -9.71 -17.48
C GLY A 62 5.90 -8.31 -16.95
N SER A 63 6.49 -7.27 -17.54
CA SER A 63 6.11 -5.91 -17.20
C SER A 63 6.15 -4.94 -18.38
N THR A 64 5.26 -3.95 -18.36
CA THR A 64 5.23 -2.86 -19.33
C THR A 64 5.22 -1.52 -18.59
N LEU A 65 6.07 -0.60 -19.01
CA LEU A 65 6.06 0.77 -18.51
C LEU A 65 5.66 1.73 -19.62
N VAL A 66 4.51 2.38 -19.46
CA VAL A 66 4.05 3.47 -20.31
C VAL A 66 4.43 4.79 -19.64
N ARG A 67 5.11 5.67 -20.38
CA ARG A 67 5.52 6.99 -19.90
C ARG A 67 4.85 8.08 -20.72
N TYR A 68 4.35 9.07 -20.01
CA TYR A 68 3.83 10.32 -20.54
C TYR A 68 4.51 11.48 -19.83
N GLU A 69 4.68 12.60 -20.54
CA GLU A 69 5.08 13.86 -19.92
C GLU A 69 3.89 14.53 -19.21
N ASP A 70 4.17 15.62 -18.49
CA ASP A 70 3.16 16.35 -17.70
C ASP A 70 2.08 17.04 -18.55
N ASP A 71 2.24 17.09 -19.87
CA ASP A 71 1.31 17.74 -20.81
C ASP A 71 0.31 16.78 -21.47
N VAL A 72 0.39 15.47 -21.19
CA VAL A 72 -0.58 14.49 -21.71
C VAL A 72 -2.00 14.89 -21.38
N THR A 73 -2.89 14.73 -22.37
CA THR A 73 -4.30 15.03 -22.17
C THR A 73 -5.00 13.93 -21.37
N GLU A 74 -6.09 14.28 -20.69
CA GLU A 74 -6.92 13.28 -20.03
C GLU A 74 -7.47 12.24 -21.02
N GLU A 75 -7.81 12.66 -22.24
CA GLU A 75 -8.31 11.78 -23.30
C GLU A 75 -7.26 10.74 -23.75
N GLU A 76 -6.01 11.17 -23.98
CA GLU A 76 -4.91 10.26 -24.32
C GLU A 76 -4.64 9.24 -23.21
N LEU A 77 -4.66 9.69 -21.95
CA LEU A 77 -4.49 8.80 -20.80
C LEU A 77 -5.63 7.78 -20.70
N LEU A 78 -6.88 8.20 -20.87
CA LEU A 78 -8.05 7.31 -20.86
C LEU A 78 -8.02 6.32 -22.02
N SER A 79 -7.59 6.74 -23.20
CA SER A 79 -7.41 5.85 -24.36
C SER A 79 -6.38 4.75 -24.07
N LYS A 80 -5.25 5.10 -23.45
CA LYS A 80 -4.26 4.11 -23.05
C LYS A 80 -4.78 3.14 -21.98
N ILE A 81 -5.56 3.63 -21.03
CA ILE A 81 -6.21 2.79 -20.01
C ILE A 81 -7.16 1.78 -20.68
N GLN A 82 -7.92 2.22 -21.69
CA GLN A 82 -8.78 1.33 -22.46
C GLN A 82 -7.99 0.24 -23.21
N GLU A 83 -6.88 0.60 -23.84
CA GLU A 83 -5.97 -0.36 -24.49
C GLU A 83 -5.46 -1.42 -23.50
N LEU A 84 -5.06 -1.01 -22.29
CA LEU A 84 -4.61 -1.93 -21.23
C LEU A 84 -5.75 -2.79 -20.68
N ASN A 85 -6.97 -2.25 -20.59
CA ASN A 85 -8.17 -3.00 -20.22
C ASN A 85 -8.46 -4.14 -21.22
N GLU A 86 -8.32 -3.88 -22.52
CA GLU A 86 -8.61 -4.84 -23.58
C GLU A 86 -7.47 -5.84 -23.84
N SER A 87 -6.24 -5.51 -23.43
CA SER A 87 -5.07 -6.36 -23.63
C SER A 87 -5.17 -7.69 -22.88
N LYS A 88 -5.18 -8.82 -23.61
CA LYS A 88 -5.14 -10.16 -23.02
C LYS A 88 -3.79 -10.49 -22.38
N GLU A 89 -2.75 -9.76 -22.75
CA GLU A 89 -1.40 -9.94 -22.21
C GLU A 89 -1.27 -9.33 -20.82
N VAL A 90 -1.98 -8.23 -20.53
CA VAL A 90 -1.91 -7.54 -19.23
C VAL A 90 -2.94 -8.10 -18.25
N ASP A 91 -2.48 -8.63 -17.12
CA ASP A 91 -3.34 -9.18 -16.06
C ASP A 91 -3.73 -8.12 -15.03
N GLY A 92 -2.87 -7.11 -14.83
CA GLY A 92 -3.17 -5.98 -13.98
C GLY A 92 -2.31 -4.79 -14.31
N PHE A 93 -2.79 -3.60 -13.98
CA PHE A 93 -2.00 -2.39 -14.14
C PHE A 93 -2.33 -1.32 -13.11
N ILE A 94 -1.46 -0.33 -13.07
CA ILE A 94 -1.59 0.84 -12.21
C ILE A 94 -1.48 2.13 -13.04
N VAL A 95 -2.11 3.18 -12.53
CA VAL A 95 -1.81 4.55 -12.92
C VAL A 95 -1.12 5.22 -11.74
N GLN A 96 0.16 5.56 -11.89
CA GLN A 96 0.96 6.07 -10.79
C GLN A 96 0.52 7.48 -10.41
N LEU A 97 0.13 7.65 -9.14
CA LEU A 97 -0.23 8.94 -8.54
C LEU A 97 1.00 9.64 -7.92
N PRO A 98 0.98 10.98 -7.77
CA PRO A 98 -0.09 11.91 -8.20
C PRO A 98 -0.07 12.16 -9.72
N LEU A 99 -1.24 12.50 -10.27
CA LEU A 99 -1.37 12.96 -11.65
C LEU A 99 -1.27 14.49 -11.73
N PRO A 100 -0.91 15.06 -12.89
CA PRO A 100 -1.00 16.48 -13.15
C PRO A 100 -2.39 17.06 -12.83
N LYS A 101 -2.42 18.32 -12.38
CA LYS A 101 -3.63 18.97 -11.84
C LYS A 101 -4.77 19.11 -12.85
N HIS A 102 -4.47 19.11 -14.15
CA HIS A 102 -5.48 19.20 -15.21
C HIS A 102 -6.20 17.88 -15.49
N ILE A 103 -5.73 16.77 -14.93
CA ILE A 103 -6.33 15.44 -15.11
C ILE A 103 -7.18 15.09 -13.90
N ASN A 104 -8.43 14.67 -14.15
CA ASN A 104 -9.30 14.19 -13.10
C ASN A 104 -8.87 12.79 -12.64
N THR A 105 -8.21 12.74 -11.48
CA THR A 105 -7.72 11.47 -10.90
C THR A 105 -8.84 10.47 -10.65
N GLN A 106 -10.04 10.90 -10.23
CA GLN A 106 -11.14 9.98 -9.96
C GLN A 106 -11.62 9.31 -11.25
N LYS A 107 -11.75 10.08 -12.33
CA LYS A 107 -12.15 9.56 -13.64
C LYS A 107 -11.14 8.54 -14.18
N VAL A 108 -9.86 8.81 -13.98
CA VAL A 108 -8.78 7.89 -14.35
C VAL A 108 -8.84 6.59 -13.55
N LEU A 109 -9.05 6.66 -12.23
CA LEU A 109 -9.17 5.47 -11.39
C LEU A 109 -10.40 4.63 -11.72
N GLU A 110 -11.53 5.26 -12.08
CA GLU A 110 -12.77 4.58 -12.50
C GLU A 110 -12.68 3.99 -13.91
N ALA A 111 -11.77 4.47 -14.75
CA ALA A 111 -11.57 3.93 -16.09
C ALA A 111 -10.80 2.61 -16.09
N VAL A 112 -10.07 2.27 -15.03
CA VAL A 112 -9.37 0.98 -14.89
C VAL A 112 -10.40 -0.12 -14.67
N ASP A 113 -10.38 -1.18 -15.48
CA ASP A 113 -11.26 -2.33 -15.25
C ASP A 113 -11.02 -2.89 -13.83
N PRO A 114 -12.06 -3.03 -12.98
CA PRO A 114 -11.93 -3.61 -11.65
C PRO A 114 -11.16 -4.95 -11.61
N LYS A 115 -11.24 -5.73 -12.70
CA LYS A 115 -10.56 -7.03 -12.83
C LYS A 115 -9.04 -6.89 -12.99
N LYS A 116 -8.56 -5.71 -13.40
CA LYS A 116 -7.14 -5.38 -13.62
C LYS A 116 -6.61 -4.32 -12.65
N ASP A 117 -7.47 -3.76 -11.81
CA ASP A 117 -7.12 -2.83 -10.72
C ASP A 117 -6.40 -3.56 -9.58
N VAL A 118 -5.11 -3.82 -9.79
CA VAL A 118 -4.25 -4.50 -8.82
C VAL A 118 -3.74 -3.57 -7.71
N ASP A 119 -3.95 -2.26 -7.85
CA ASP A 119 -3.74 -1.31 -6.74
C ASP A 119 -4.93 -1.29 -5.78
N GLY A 120 -6.11 -1.78 -6.21
CA GLY A 120 -7.30 -1.99 -5.38
C GLY A 120 -8.09 -0.72 -5.10
N PHE A 121 -7.93 0.32 -5.91
CA PHE A 121 -8.55 1.64 -5.68
C PHE A 121 -9.88 1.84 -6.42
N HIS A 122 -10.22 0.97 -7.36
CA HIS A 122 -11.46 1.06 -8.09
C HIS A 122 -12.65 0.93 -7.12
N PRO A 123 -13.67 1.81 -7.18
CA PRO A 123 -14.81 1.78 -6.26
C PRO A 123 -15.50 0.42 -6.15
N ALA A 124 -15.55 -0.36 -7.24
CA ALA A 124 -16.04 -1.74 -7.22
C ALA A 124 -15.21 -2.68 -6.32
N ASN A 125 -13.87 -2.61 -6.36
CA ASN A 125 -13.00 -3.41 -5.48
C ASN A 125 -13.16 -2.97 -4.02
N VAL A 126 -13.20 -1.66 -3.78
CA VAL A 126 -13.44 -1.10 -2.43
C VAL A 126 -14.81 -1.53 -1.91
N GLY A 127 -15.88 -1.40 -2.71
CA GLY A 127 -17.24 -1.80 -2.33
C GLY A 127 -17.34 -3.29 -2.01
N ARG A 128 -16.69 -4.15 -2.80
CA ARG A 128 -16.59 -5.59 -2.51
C ARG A 128 -15.86 -5.86 -1.20
N MET A 129 -14.73 -5.20 -0.95
CA MET A 129 -13.99 -5.27 0.31
C MET A 129 -14.89 -4.89 1.50
N VAL A 130 -15.62 -3.77 1.40
CA VAL A 130 -16.58 -3.34 2.44
C VAL A 130 -17.66 -4.39 2.66
N ALA A 131 -18.21 -4.97 1.59
CA ALA A 131 -19.20 -6.04 1.65
C ALA A 131 -18.63 -7.37 2.17
N GLY A 132 -17.31 -7.52 2.30
CA GLY A 132 -16.66 -8.78 2.69
C GLY A 132 -16.59 -9.82 1.57
N LEU A 133 -16.75 -9.37 0.33
CA LEU A 133 -16.58 -10.18 -0.86
C LEU A 133 -15.11 -10.20 -1.28
N THR A 134 -14.69 -11.23 -2.00
CA THR A 134 -13.35 -11.31 -2.58
C THR A 134 -13.09 -10.09 -3.49
N SER A 135 -12.04 -9.34 -3.20
CA SER A 135 -11.60 -8.19 -4.00
C SER A 135 -10.07 -8.11 -4.08
N PHE A 136 -9.58 -7.24 -4.96
CA PHE A 136 -8.22 -6.71 -4.81
C PHE A 136 -8.23 -5.72 -3.65
N LEU A 137 -7.34 -5.94 -2.68
CA LEU A 137 -7.19 -5.04 -1.55
C LEU A 137 -6.22 -3.92 -1.92
N PRO A 138 -6.46 -2.68 -1.45
CA PRO A 138 -5.47 -1.61 -1.50
C PRO A 138 -4.09 -2.09 -1.05
N ALA A 139 -3.08 -1.94 -1.89
CA ALA A 139 -1.79 -2.63 -1.71
C ALA A 139 -1.10 -2.28 -0.37
N THR A 140 -1.19 -1.02 0.06
CA THR A 140 -0.62 -0.58 1.35
C THR A 140 -1.37 -1.18 2.55
N PRO A 141 -2.70 -1.05 2.69
CA PRO A 141 -3.46 -1.78 3.71
C PRO A 141 -3.24 -3.29 3.69
N TYR A 142 -3.16 -3.92 2.51
CA TYR A 142 -2.88 -5.35 2.41
C TYR A 142 -1.50 -5.68 2.99
N GLY A 143 -0.51 -4.81 2.76
CA GLY A 143 0.85 -4.99 3.30
C GLY A 143 0.86 -4.91 4.82
N ILE A 144 0.08 -3.99 5.39
CA ILE A 144 -0.10 -3.86 6.84
C ILE A 144 -0.72 -5.13 7.43
N LEU A 145 -1.76 -5.69 6.80
CA LEU A 145 -2.35 -6.96 7.23
C LEU A 145 -1.30 -8.09 7.20
N GLN A 146 -0.53 -8.23 6.12
CA GLN A 146 0.53 -9.24 6.03
C GLN A 146 1.60 -9.08 7.12
N LEU A 147 1.92 -7.84 7.49
CA LEU A 147 2.86 -7.57 8.56
C LEU A 147 2.29 -7.99 9.93
N ILE A 148 1.02 -7.68 10.19
CA ILE A 148 0.34 -8.09 11.43
C ILE A 148 0.25 -9.61 11.53
N GLU A 149 -0.14 -10.28 10.45
CA GLU A 149 -0.27 -11.74 10.36
C GLU A 149 1.07 -12.45 10.60
N ARG A 150 2.12 -12.05 9.88
CA ARG A 150 3.43 -12.72 9.94
C ARG A 150 4.17 -12.52 11.25
N TYR A 151 3.84 -11.46 12.00
CA TYR A 151 4.36 -11.23 13.34
C TYR A 151 3.43 -11.77 14.44
N GLY A 152 2.30 -12.40 14.08
CA GLY A 152 1.36 -12.98 15.04
C GLY A 152 0.77 -11.95 15.99
N ILE A 153 0.57 -10.71 15.54
CA ILE A 153 0.00 -9.64 16.37
C ILE A 153 -1.49 -9.93 16.57
N GLU A 154 -1.91 -10.03 17.82
CA GLU A 154 -3.32 -10.17 18.21
C GLU A 154 -4.09 -8.89 17.88
N THR A 155 -5.16 -9.01 17.10
CA THR A 155 -6.03 -7.87 16.72
C THR A 155 -7.45 -7.98 17.26
N SER A 156 -7.88 -9.19 17.62
CA SER A 156 -9.25 -9.47 18.05
C SER A 156 -9.58 -8.73 19.35
N GLY A 157 -10.66 -7.94 19.33
CA GLY A 157 -11.12 -7.13 20.47
C GLY A 157 -10.21 -5.96 20.85
N LYS A 158 -9.08 -5.77 20.16
CA LYS A 158 -8.14 -4.67 20.41
C LYS A 158 -8.70 -3.33 19.93
N HIS A 159 -8.29 -2.24 20.58
CA HIS A 159 -8.58 -0.89 20.10
C HIS A 159 -7.54 -0.45 19.07
N CYS A 160 -7.95 -0.37 17.81
CA CYS A 160 -7.12 0.12 16.71
C CYS A 160 -7.48 1.57 16.38
N VAL A 161 -6.51 2.47 16.45
CA VAL A 161 -6.65 3.86 16.01
C VAL A 161 -5.93 4.03 14.68
N VAL A 162 -6.69 4.30 13.62
CA VAL A 162 -6.18 4.64 12.30
C VAL A 162 -6.18 6.15 12.16
N ILE A 163 -5.05 6.75 11.79
CA ILE A 163 -4.89 8.20 11.71
C ILE A 163 -4.59 8.57 10.26
N GLY A 164 -5.49 9.32 9.66
CA GLY A 164 -5.50 9.57 8.23
C GLY A 164 -6.68 8.85 7.58
N ARG A 165 -7.34 9.52 6.64
CA ARG A 165 -8.59 9.07 6.01
C ARG A 165 -8.53 9.14 4.48
N SER A 166 -7.34 8.92 3.92
CA SER A 166 -7.18 8.84 2.47
C SER A 166 -7.93 7.64 1.92
N ASN A 167 -8.42 7.75 0.69
CA ASN A 167 -9.16 6.68 0.03
C ASN A 167 -8.28 5.45 -0.26
N ILE A 168 -6.95 5.63 -0.28
CA ILE A 168 -5.98 4.59 -0.65
C ILE A 168 -5.33 3.87 0.55
N VAL A 169 -5.39 4.45 1.76
CA VAL A 169 -4.80 3.84 2.96
C VAL A 169 -5.76 3.91 4.14
N GLY A 170 -6.02 5.10 4.68
CA GLY A 170 -6.64 5.24 5.98
C GLY A 170 -8.07 4.69 6.06
N SER A 171 -8.91 5.08 5.11
CA SER A 171 -10.30 4.61 5.04
C SER A 171 -10.41 3.11 4.77
N PRO A 172 -9.70 2.51 3.79
CA PRO A 172 -9.75 1.05 3.62
C PRO A 172 -9.15 0.29 4.82
N MET A 173 -8.09 0.81 5.44
CA MET A 173 -7.47 0.17 6.62
C MET A 173 -8.42 0.13 7.81
N SER A 174 -9.19 1.20 8.07
CA SER A 174 -10.14 1.22 9.18
C SER A 174 -11.23 0.15 9.02
N ILE A 175 -11.70 -0.06 7.79
CA ILE A 175 -12.69 -1.09 7.49
C ILE A 175 -12.06 -2.47 7.66
N LEU A 176 -10.89 -2.72 7.08
CA LEU A 176 -10.21 -4.02 7.16
C LEU A 176 -9.93 -4.43 8.61
N MET A 177 -9.46 -3.50 9.45
CA MET A 177 -9.24 -3.78 10.88
C MET A 177 -10.53 -4.07 11.64
N ALA A 178 -11.67 -3.51 11.20
CA ALA A 178 -12.97 -3.72 11.84
C ALA A 178 -13.68 -5.01 11.38
N LYS A 179 -13.32 -5.59 10.23
CA LYS A 179 -13.96 -6.81 9.71
C LYS A 179 -13.76 -7.97 10.69
N ALA A 180 -14.76 -8.82 10.84
CA ALA A 180 -14.68 -10.06 11.62
C ALA A 180 -13.80 -11.12 10.91
N ALA A 181 -12.50 -10.84 10.82
CA ALA A 181 -11.47 -11.64 10.17
C ALA A 181 -10.13 -11.44 10.90
N TYR A 182 -9.17 -12.32 10.64
CA TYR A 182 -7.78 -12.14 11.08
C TYR A 182 -6.87 -11.94 9.85
N PRO A 183 -5.99 -10.92 9.86
CA PRO A 183 -5.95 -9.80 10.80
C PRO A 183 -7.17 -8.87 10.71
N GLY A 184 -7.62 -8.36 11.85
CA GLY A 184 -8.86 -7.60 11.98
C GLY A 184 -9.60 -7.87 13.29
N ASN A 185 -10.93 -7.82 13.27
CA ASN A 185 -11.80 -8.00 14.43
C ASN A 185 -11.50 -7.04 15.59
N ALA A 186 -10.99 -5.85 15.27
CA ALA A 186 -10.67 -4.79 16.22
C ALA A 186 -11.84 -3.82 16.40
N THR A 187 -11.89 -3.17 17.56
CA THR A 187 -12.68 -1.93 17.72
C THR A 187 -11.87 -0.80 17.08
N VAL A 188 -12.44 -0.11 16.08
CA VAL A 188 -11.68 0.86 15.27
C VAL A 188 -12.13 2.30 15.52
N THR A 189 -11.17 3.20 15.69
CA THR A 189 -11.39 4.66 15.65
C THR A 189 -10.61 5.25 14.48
N LEU A 190 -11.31 5.93 13.56
CA LEU A 190 -10.71 6.65 12.45
C LEU A 190 -10.52 8.13 12.82
N CYS A 191 -9.27 8.53 13.00
CA CYS A 191 -8.86 9.91 13.27
C CYS A 191 -8.26 10.57 12.03
N HIS A 192 -8.03 11.88 12.12
CA HIS A 192 -7.31 12.66 11.11
C HIS A 192 -6.57 13.81 11.77
N ARG A 193 -5.74 14.55 11.01
CA ARG A 193 -4.94 15.68 11.54
C ARG A 193 -5.76 16.77 12.25
N ASN A 194 -7.04 16.93 11.90
CA ASN A 194 -7.95 17.90 12.53
C ASN A 194 -8.80 17.30 13.67
N THR A 195 -8.53 16.07 14.12
CA THR A 195 -9.30 15.44 15.21
C THR A 195 -9.00 16.22 16.49
N VAL A 196 -10.04 16.66 17.19
CA VAL A 196 -9.91 17.33 18.49
C VAL A 196 -9.36 16.32 19.49
N ASP A 197 -8.27 16.69 20.16
CA ASP A 197 -7.55 15.84 21.10
C ASP A 197 -7.19 14.46 20.51
N LEU A 198 -6.37 14.46 19.46
CA LEU A 198 -5.84 13.22 18.88
C LEU A 198 -5.13 12.34 19.92
N ALA A 199 -4.53 12.96 20.94
CA ALA A 199 -3.83 12.27 22.03
C ALA A 199 -4.79 11.44 22.91
N TYR A 200 -6.00 11.93 23.17
CA TYR A 200 -7.05 11.18 23.88
C TYR A 200 -7.30 9.82 23.23
N HIS A 201 -7.46 9.77 21.91
CA HIS A 201 -7.72 8.52 21.19
C HIS A 201 -6.50 7.60 21.16
N THR A 202 -5.33 8.14 20.83
CA THR A 202 -4.11 7.36 20.64
C THR A 202 -3.57 6.76 21.93
N ARG A 203 -3.75 7.43 23.09
CA ARG A 203 -3.36 6.88 24.41
C ARG A 203 -4.17 5.66 24.83
N GLN A 204 -5.33 5.41 24.22
CA GLN A 204 -6.16 4.23 24.51
C GLN A 204 -5.83 3.05 23.58
N ALA A 205 -5.24 3.34 22.41
CA ALA A 205 -5.03 2.39 21.33
C ALA A 205 -4.06 1.26 21.70
N ASP A 206 -4.47 0.02 21.47
CA ASP A 206 -3.57 -1.14 21.42
C ASP A 206 -2.72 -1.14 20.15
N ILE A 207 -3.32 -0.68 19.04
CA ILE A 207 -2.71 -0.62 17.72
C ILE A 207 -2.91 0.79 17.16
N ILE A 208 -1.82 1.45 16.76
CA ILE A 208 -1.84 2.74 16.07
C ILE A 208 -1.35 2.54 14.64
N ILE A 209 -2.14 2.97 13.66
CA ILE A 209 -1.75 3.00 12.25
C ILE A 209 -1.73 4.46 11.79
N ALA A 210 -0.56 5.04 11.57
CA ALA A 210 -0.38 6.44 11.20
C ALA A 210 -0.12 6.58 9.68
N ALA A 211 -1.04 7.25 8.97
CA ALA A 211 -1.03 7.43 7.52
C ALA A 211 -1.51 8.83 7.11
N VAL A 212 -0.89 9.86 7.70
CA VAL A 212 -1.24 11.28 7.56
C VAL A 212 -0.22 12.04 6.69
N GLY A 213 1.04 11.57 6.62
CA GLY A 213 2.12 12.24 5.89
C GLY A 213 2.65 13.50 6.58
N ILE A 214 2.58 13.55 7.92
CA ILE A 214 3.06 14.66 8.74
C ILE A 214 4.18 14.14 9.65
N PRO A 215 5.45 14.47 9.37
CA PRO A 215 6.58 13.91 10.10
C PRO A 215 6.52 14.14 11.61
N GLY A 216 6.61 13.06 12.39
CA GLY A 216 6.66 13.15 13.86
C GLY A 216 5.39 13.67 14.53
N LEU A 217 4.23 13.58 13.86
CA LEU A 217 2.93 13.91 14.44
C LEU A 217 2.61 13.10 15.70
N ILE A 218 2.99 11.81 15.72
CA ILE A 218 2.73 10.93 16.87
C ILE A 218 3.95 10.94 17.79
N THR A 219 3.78 11.52 18.97
CA THR A 219 4.82 11.68 20.00
C THR A 219 4.69 10.65 21.12
N ALA A 220 5.74 10.51 21.93
CA ALA A 220 5.79 9.51 23.01
C ALA A 220 4.64 9.63 24.02
N ASP A 221 4.18 10.83 24.35
CA ASP A 221 3.08 11.06 25.29
C ASP A 221 1.72 10.63 24.74
N MET A 222 1.59 10.46 23.41
CA MET A 222 0.38 10.00 22.73
C MET A 222 0.25 8.48 22.68
N VAL A 223 1.32 7.74 22.98
CA VAL A 223 1.38 6.28 22.82
C VAL A 223 1.39 5.61 24.19
N LYS A 224 0.54 4.60 24.40
CA LYS A 224 0.54 3.81 25.64
C LYS A 224 1.65 2.75 25.66
N GLU A 225 2.04 2.34 26.86
CA GLU A 225 2.99 1.24 27.04
C GLU A 225 2.47 -0.07 26.41
N GLY A 226 3.35 -0.76 25.69
CA GLY A 226 3.05 -2.01 25.01
C GLY A 226 2.26 -1.88 23.71
N ALA A 227 2.00 -0.67 23.20
CA ALA A 227 1.26 -0.49 21.95
C ALA A 227 2.02 -1.05 20.72
N VAL A 228 1.27 -1.46 19.70
CA VAL A 228 1.76 -1.74 18.35
C VAL A 228 1.65 -0.47 17.53
N VAL A 229 2.73 -0.03 16.89
CA VAL A 229 2.74 1.19 16.07
C VAL A 229 3.18 0.88 14.64
N ILE A 230 2.31 1.19 13.68
CA ILE A 230 2.55 1.01 12.25
C ILE A 230 2.56 2.41 11.60
N ASP A 231 3.74 2.84 11.22
CA ASP A 231 4.02 4.11 10.56
C ASP A 231 4.06 3.91 9.04
N VAL A 232 3.04 4.45 8.37
CA VAL A 232 2.88 4.43 6.91
C VAL A 232 3.51 5.68 6.29
N GLY A 233 3.84 6.70 7.08
CA GLY A 233 4.37 7.96 6.58
C GLY A 233 5.70 7.77 5.84
N THR A 234 5.84 8.41 4.68
CA THR A 234 7.09 8.42 3.89
C THR A 234 7.38 9.81 3.36
N THR A 235 7.31 10.82 4.22
CA THR A 235 7.49 12.21 3.82
C THR A 235 8.97 12.51 3.60
N ARG A 236 9.28 13.17 2.48
CA ARG A 236 10.63 13.64 2.16
C ARG A 236 10.95 14.89 2.99
N VAL A 237 12.02 14.81 3.78
CA VAL A 237 12.53 15.92 4.57
C VAL A 237 13.92 16.28 4.04
N PRO A 238 14.21 17.56 3.74
CA PRO A 238 15.53 17.99 3.30
C PRO A 238 16.64 17.50 4.23
N ASP A 239 17.70 16.95 3.66
CA ASP A 239 18.86 16.42 4.38
C ASP A 239 20.09 16.53 3.49
N ALA A 240 20.90 17.56 3.73
CA ALA A 240 22.11 17.85 2.95
C ALA A 240 23.20 16.77 3.12
N THR A 241 23.09 15.88 4.12
CA THR A 241 24.04 14.78 4.32
C THR A 241 23.77 13.60 3.38
N ARG A 242 22.59 13.55 2.73
CA ARG A 242 22.19 12.48 1.82
C ARG A 242 22.47 12.88 0.38
N LYS A 243 22.96 11.92 -0.43
CA LYS A 243 23.14 12.10 -1.88
C LYS A 243 21.87 12.55 -2.60
N SER A 244 20.70 12.12 -2.11
CA SER A 244 19.38 12.50 -2.61
C SER A 244 18.96 13.93 -2.23
N GLY A 245 19.67 14.60 -1.32
CA GLY A 245 19.27 15.90 -0.75
C GLY A 245 18.11 15.81 0.24
N TYR A 246 17.59 14.61 0.51
CA TYR A 246 16.50 14.37 1.46
C TYR A 246 16.61 13.00 2.12
N ARG A 247 15.96 12.85 3.27
CA ARG A 247 15.66 11.57 3.93
C ARG A 247 14.16 11.34 4.01
N LEU A 248 13.74 10.08 4.11
CA LEU A 248 12.34 9.75 4.40
C LEU A 248 12.14 9.77 5.92
N ARG A 249 11.05 10.41 6.37
CA ARG A 249 10.62 10.44 7.76
C ARG A 249 9.15 10.05 7.84
N GLY A 250 8.84 9.19 8.81
CA GLY A 250 7.49 8.74 9.08
C GLY A 250 6.70 9.71 9.93
N ASP A 251 5.42 9.38 10.13
CA ASP A 251 4.49 10.18 10.92
C ASP A 251 4.72 10.05 12.43
N VAL A 252 5.56 9.11 12.85
CA VAL A 252 5.86 8.81 14.25
C VAL A 252 7.24 9.35 14.62
N ASP A 253 7.35 9.93 15.81
CA ASP A 253 8.63 10.27 16.43
C ASP A 253 9.32 8.99 16.95
N PHE A 254 9.90 8.24 16.01
CA PHE A 254 10.39 6.88 16.24
C PHE A 254 11.29 6.75 17.47
N ASP A 255 12.28 7.64 17.63
CA ASP A 255 13.29 7.52 18.69
C ASP A 255 12.68 7.58 20.09
N ASN A 256 11.65 8.41 20.28
CA ASN A 256 10.98 8.59 21.57
C ASN A 256 9.79 7.63 21.76
N VAL A 257 9.16 7.18 20.68
CA VAL A 257 8.00 6.27 20.72
C VAL A 257 8.42 4.81 20.82
N ALA A 258 9.47 4.39 20.11
CA ALA A 258 9.91 3.00 20.04
C ALA A 258 10.14 2.34 21.41
N PRO A 259 10.73 3.00 22.43
CA PRO A 259 10.91 2.39 23.75
C PRO A 259 9.61 1.96 24.44
N LYS A 260 8.48 2.59 24.12
CA LYS A 260 7.15 2.28 24.69
C LYS A 260 6.42 1.15 23.98
N CYS A 261 6.86 0.78 22.77
CA CYS A 261 6.13 -0.12 21.91
C CYS A 261 6.46 -1.59 22.17
N SER A 262 5.44 -2.46 22.06
CA SER A 262 5.67 -3.89 21.88
C SER A 262 6.21 -4.17 20.49
N TYR A 263 5.63 -3.53 19.47
CA TYR A 263 6.03 -3.60 18.06
C TYR A 263 6.03 -2.21 17.41
N ILE A 264 7.00 -1.93 16.54
CA ILE A 264 7.02 -0.68 15.76
C ILE A 264 7.62 -0.89 14.38
N THR A 265 7.07 -0.27 13.34
CA THR A 265 7.69 -0.24 12.00
C THR A 265 8.74 0.87 11.89
N PRO A 266 9.91 0.61 11.26
CA PRO A 266 10.85 1.67 10.92
C PRO A 266 10.38 2.45 9.68
N VAL A 267 10.82 3.70 9.56
CA VAL A 267 10.76 4.46 8.30
C VAL A 267 12.15 4.98 7.96
N PRO A 268 12.72 4.61 6.80
CA PRO A 268 12.23 3.64 5.81
C PRO A 268 12.37 2.17 6.26
N GLY A 269 11.79 1.25 5.50
CA GLY A 269 11.98 -0.21 5.71
C GLY A 269 10.81 -0.93 6.39
N GLY A 270 9.79 -0.20 6.84
CA GLY A 270 8.53 -0.74 7.35
C GLY A 270 7.53 -1.00 6.24
N VAL A 271 6.49 -0.16 6.14
CA VAL A 271 5.34 -0.45 5.25
C VAL A 271 5.66 -0.35 3.76
N GLY A 272 6.50 0.60 3.34
CA GLY A 272 6.75 0.89 1.91
C GLY A 272 7.14 -0.33 1.04
N PRO A 273 8.12 -1.17 1.43
CA PRO A 273 8.46 -2.39 0.71
C PRO A 273 7.29 -3.37 0.52
N LEU A 274 6.35 -3.41 1.46
CA LEU A 274 5.19 -4.30 1.40
C LEU A 274 4.16 -3.85 0.39
N THR A 275 4.01 -2.55 0.16
CA THR A 275 3.11 -2.04 -0.89
C THR A 275 3.48 -2.59 -2.26
N ILE A 276 4.77 -2.70 -2.58
CA ILE A 276 5.23 -3.29 -3.85
C ILE A 276 4.96 -4.81 -3.87
N ALA A 277 5.26 -5.52 -2.78
CA ALA A 277 5.02 -6.97 -2.72
C ALA A 277 3.52 -7.31 -2.87
N MET A 278 2.63 -6.50 -2.29
CA MET A 278 1.19 -6.70 -2.37
C MET A 278 0.61 -6.33 -3.73
N LEU A 279 1.19 -5.34 -4.40
CA LEU A 279 0.88 -5.08 -5.80
C LEU A 279 1.17 -6.32 -6.64
N LEU A 280 2.36 -6.93 -6.49
CA LEU A 280 2.71 -8.17 -7.19
C LEU A 280 1.77 -9.32 -6.83
N LYS A 281 1.41 -9.46 -5.54
CA LYS A 281 0.46 -10.49 -5.11
C LYS A 281 -0.91 -10.30 -5.74
N ASN A 282 -1.42 -9.06 -5.80
CA ASN A 282 -2.69 -8.78 -6.48
C ASN A 282 -2.61 -9.09 -7.98
N THR A 283 -1.50 -8.79 -8.67
CA THR A 283 -1.31 -9.17 -10.07
C THR A 283 -1.30 -10.68 -10.28
N LEU A 284 -0.65 -11.44 -9.39
CA LEU A 284 -0.69 -12.90 -9.44
C LEU A 284 -2.11 -13.44 -9.27
N ARG A 285 -2.87 -12.87 -8.31
CA ARG A 285 -4.29 -13.22 -8.09
C ARG A 285 -5.16 -12.88 -9.30
N ALA A 286 -4.86 -11.78 -9.99
CA ALA A 286 -5.55 -11.38 -11.22
C ALA A 286 -5.27 -12.36 -12.36
N ALA A 287 -4.01 -12.73 -12.59
CA ALA A 287 -3.61 -13.72 -13.59
C ALA A 287 -4.27 -15.09 -13.35
N LYS A 288 -4.42 -15.48 -12.06
CA LYS A 288 -5.11 -16.70 -11.64
C LYS A 288 -6.64 -16.61 -11.61
N LYS A 289 -7.21 -15.43 -11.89
CA LYS A 289 -8.67 -15.14 -11.84
C LYS A 289 -9.32 -15.48 -10.50
N GLU A 290 -8.60 -15.27 -9.39
CA GLU A 290 -9.11 -15.60 -8.05
C GLU A 290 -10.17 -14.63 -7.54
N VAL A 291 -10.16 -13.38 -8.03
CA VAL A 291 -11.05 -12.31 -7.54
C VAL A 291 -12.31 -12.19 -8.40
N TYR A 292 -12.11 -12.20 -9.71
CA TYR A 292 -13.16 -12.12 -10.71
C TYR A 292 -13.00 -13.32 -11.63
N ALA A 293 -13.89 -14.30 -11.47
CA ALA A 293 -13.99 -15.47 -12.36
C ALA A 293 -14.46 -15.06 -13.76
#